data_AF-A0AAV8XA73-F1
#
_entry.id   AF-A0AAV8XA73-F1
#
_cell.length_a   1.000
_cell.length_b   1.000
_cell.length_c   1.000
_cell.angle_alpha   90.00
_cell.angle_beta   90.00
_cell.angle_gamma   90.00
#
_symmetry.space_group_name_H-M   'P 1'
#
loop_
_entity.id
_entity.type
_entity.pdbx_description
1 polymer ?
#
loop_
_entity_poly.entity_id
_entity_poly.type
_entity_poly.pdbx_seq_one_letter_code
_entity_poly.pdbx_strand_id
1 'polypeptide(L)'
;MLFKIMIQNCSIIYYQKRHELAKLRKYGTVFTGALAFFSSKKTIVTKDFKALPITSLEKLSSNPEDMKTKMELMILRVQSEFCKALEIEEESAKFVVDRWERKEGGGGITCVLQDGKVFEKAGVNISIVSGNLPPGAVAQMRSRGISAVIHPVNPMVPTIHFNYRYFEVKSGDEVQWWFGGGTDLTPYYLNRADAVHFHKTLKDACDKHDKNYYPTFKKWCDDYFNIPHRGERRGVGGIFFDDLDTPNQEACFAFVKDCANAVIPSYIPLEVPNLDYTLPELDTKRWEYMHTPAENSLESKLLEVLRNPMDWINDSDEDEQK
;
A
#
# COMPACT_ATOMS: atom_id res chain seq x y z
N MET A 1 -14.27 10.06 -36.95
CA MET A 1 -14.50 8.59 -37.07
C MET A 1 -13.23 7.77 -36.79
N LEU A 2 -12.02 8.26 -37.13
CA LEU A 2 -10.74 7.58 -36.83
C LEU A 2 -10.29 7.65 -35.35
N PHE A 3 -10.69 8.68 -34.59
CA PHE A 3 -10.35 8.82 -33.16
C PHE A 3 -11.12 7.86 -32.23
N LYS A 4 -12.32 7.41 -32.63
CA LYS A 4 -13.15 6.50 -31.82
C LYS A 4 -12.66 5.05 -31.90
N ILE A 5 -12.02 4.66 -33.01
CA ILE A 5 -11.48 3.32 -33.24
C ILE A 5 -10.16 3.10 -32.48
N MET A 6 -9.37 4.15 -32.23
CA MET A 6 -8.10 4.05 -31.51
C MET A 6 -8.27 3.78 -30.00
N ILE A 7 -9.29 4.37 -29.36
CA ILE A 7 -9.57 4.16 -27.92
C ILE A 7 -10.12 2.74 -27.69
N GLN A 8 -11.01 2.28 -28.57
CA GLN A 8 -11.62 0.94 -28.48
C GLN A 8 -10.58 -0.18 -28.70
N ASN A 9 -9.62 0.01 -29.61
CA ASN A 9 -8.55 -0.97 -29.84
C ASN A 9 -7.51 -1.00 -28.70
N CYS A 10 -7.21 0.14 -28.04
CA CYS A 10 -6.33 0.14 -26.86
C CYS A 10 -6.94 -0.62 -25.67
N SER A 11 -8.24 -0.44 -25.40
CA SER A 11 -8.93 -1.16 -24.31
C SER A 11 -9.00 -2.67 -24.57
N ILE A 12 -9.22 -3.09 -25.82
CA ILE A 12 -9.29 -4.53 -26.18
C ILE A 12 -7.91 -5.19 -26.09
N ILE A 13 -6.84 -4.52 -26.53
CA ILE A 13 -5.47 -5.06 -26.47
C ILE A 13 -4.97 -5.14 -25.01
N TYR A 14 -5.28 -4.13 -24.18
CA TYR A 14 -5.00 -4.15 -22.74
C TYR A 14 -5.73 -5.31 -22.03
N TYR A 15 -7.01 -5.53 -22.35
CA TYR A 15 -7.84 -6.60 -21.77
C TYR A 15 -7.38 -8.00 -22.18
N GLN A 16 -7.02 -8.21 -23.46
CA GLN A 16 -6.53 -9.51 -23.95
C GLN A 16 -5.19 -9.91 -23.33
N LYS A 17 -4.27 -8.94 -23.15
CA LYS A 17 -2.95 -9.18 -22.54
C LYS A 17 -3.06 -9.49 -21.03
N ARG A 18 -4.01 -8.85 -20.32
CA ARG A 18 -4.31 -9.11 -18.89
C ARG A 18 -4.90 -10.51 -18.66
N HIS A 19 -5.76 -10.98 -19.56
CA HIS A 19 -6.38 -12.31 -19.47
C HIS A 19 -5.38 -13.46 -19.73
N GLU A 20 -4.40 -13.25 -20.61
CA GLU A 20 -3.28 -14.18 -20.86
C GLU A 20 -2.32 -14.27 -19.67
N LEU A 21 -1.96 -13.13 -19.06
CA LEU A 21 -1.08 -13.08 -17.88
C LEU A 21 -1.74 -13.67 -16.61
N ALA A 22 -3.06 -13.51 -16.45
CA ALA A 22 -3.82 -14.15 -15.37
C ALA A 22 -3.88 -15.68 -15.52
N LYS A 23 -3.92 -16.21 -16.75
CA LYS A 23 -3.88 -17.66 -17.01
C LYS A 23 -2.51 -18.28 -16.71
N LEU A 24 -1.41 -17.54 -16.92
CA LEU A 24 -0.05 -18.01 -16.62
C LEU A 24 0.27 -18.06 -15.12
N ARG A 25 -0.46 -17.30 -14.28
CA ARG A 25 -0.32 -17.35 -12.81
C ARG A 25 -0.96 -18.57 -12.14
N LYS A 26 -1.79 -19.35 -12.84
CA LYS A 26 -2.45 -20.56 -12.31
C LYS A 26 -1.57 -21.83 -12.30
N TYR A 27 -0.37 -21.81 -12.89
CA TYR A 27 0.55 -22.94 -12.90
C TYR A 27 1.79 -22.65 -12.04
N GLY A 28 1.63 -22.81 -10.73
CA GLY A 28 2.73 -22.76 -9.77
C GLY A 28 3.56 -24.03 -9.81
N THR A 29 4.87 -23.89 -10.03
CA THR A 29 5.84 -24.96 -9.77
C THR A 29 6.38 -24.79 -8.36
N VAL A 30 5.99 -25.71 -7.47
CA VAL A 30 6.55 -25.86 -6.12
C VAL A 30 7.98 -26.41 -6.25
N PHE A 31 8.96 -25.69 -5.72
CA PHE A 31 10.32 -26.21 -5.55
C PHE A 31 10.61 -26.43 -4.07
N THR A 32 10.54 -27.69 -3.65
CA THR A 32 11.06 -28.16 -2.35
C THR A 32 12.56 -28.41 -2.49
N GLY A 33 13.39 -27.64 -1.78
CA GLY A 33 14.85 -27.80 -1.72
C GLY A 33 15.36 -27.73 -0.29
N ALA A 34 16.10 -28.77 0.11
CA ALA A 34 16.50 -29.10 1.48
C ALA A 34 17.45 -28.11 2.16
N LEU A 35 17.43 -28.15 3.51
CA LEU A 35 18.34 -27.46 4.43
C LEU A 35 19.82 -27.71 4.12
N ALA A 36 20.60 -26.63 4.05
CA ALA A 36 22.02 -26.64 4.37
C ALA A 36 22.34 -25.38 5.20
N PHE A 37 22.70 -25.58 6.47
CA PHE A 37 23.19 -24.53 7.35
C PHE A 37 24.63 -24.18 6.96
N PHE A 38 24.82 -23.05 6.29
CA PHE A 38 26.12 -22.38 6.17
C PHE A 38 25.92 -20.90 6.51
N SER A 39 26.58 -20.46 7.59
CA SER A 39 26.71 -19.06 7.96
C SER A 39 27.66 -18.35 6.98
N SER A 40 27.14 -17.96 5.81
CA SER A 40 27.80 -16.97 4.96
C SER A 40 27.26 -15.58 5.31
N LYS A 41 28.12 -14.56 5.34
CA LYS A 41 27.68 -13.17 5.41
C LYS A 41 26.65 -12.96 4.29
N LYS A 42 25.37 -12.76 4.62
CA LYS A 42 24.33 -12.47 3.64
C LYS A 42 24.70 -11.17 2.92
N THR A 43 25.18 -11.28 1.70
CA THR A 43 25.45 -10.10 0.85
C THR A 43 24.13 -9.41 0.57
N ILE A 44 23.99 -8.16 1.01
CA ILE A 44 22.83 -7.32 0.68
C ILE A 44 22.88 -7.02 -0.82
N VAL A 45 21.88 -7.52 -1.55
CA VAL A 45 21.79 -7.35 -3.01
C VAL A 45 21.08 -6.04 -3.32
N THR A 46 21.85 -4.98 -3.60
CA THR A 46 21.31 -3.63 -3.79
C THR A 46 20.68 -3.38 -5.15
N LYS A 47 20.97 -4.21 -6.16
CA LYS A 47 20.43 -4.08 -7.53
C LYS A 47 18.90 -4.15 -7.58
N ASP A 48 18.30 -4.73 -6.54
CA ASP A 48 16.87 -4.94 -6.44
C ASP A 48 16.14 -3.76 -5.80
N PHE A 49 16.85 -2.72 -5.33
CA PHE A 49 16.27 -1.49 -4.77
C PHE A 49 16.23 -0.34 -5.77
N LYS A 50 15.40 0.68 -5.50
CA LYS A 50 15.33 1.87 -6.36
C LYS A 50 16.53 2.81 -6.21
N ALA A 51 17.18 2.80 -5.05
CA ALA A 51 18.45 3.47 -4.80
C ALA A 51 19.23 2.74 -3.69
N LEU A 52 20.46 3.17 -3.42
CA LEU A 52 21.24 2.66 -2.29
C LEU A 52 20.53 2.96 -0.95
N PRO A 53 20.65 2.06 0.05
CA PRO A 53 20.11 2.30 1.39
C PRO A 53 20.55 3.63 2.01
N ILE A 54 19.78 4.13 2.97
CA ILE A 54 20.15 5.36 3.70
C ILE A 54 21.21 5.04 4.74
N THR A 55 21.05 3.93 5.47
CA THR A 55 22.09 3.42 6.36
C THR A 55 23.19 2.76 5.53
N SER A 56 24.46 2.94 5.90
CA SER A 56 25.58 2.35 5.15
C SER A 56 25.47 0.82 5.08
N LEU A 57 25.87 0.26 3.93
CA LEU A 57 25.85 -1.20 3.70
C LEU A 57 26.69 -1.96 4.73
N GLU A 58 27.80 -1.38 5.18
CA GLU A 58 28.65 -1.95 6.23
C GLU A 58 27.86 -2.10 7.54
N LYS A 59 27.14 -1.06 7.96
CA LYS A 59 26.36 -1.08 9.20
C LYS A 59 25.19 -2.06 9.12
N LEU A 60 24.50 -2.09 7.98
CA LEU A 60 23.41 -3.05 7.73
C LEU A 60 23.94 -4.49 7.72
N SER A 61 25.06 -4.75 7.05
CA SER A 61 25.66 -6.09 6.97
C SER A 61 26.24 -6.57 8.29
N SER A 62 26.69 -5.66 9.15
CA SER A 62 27.25 -5.98 10.47
C SER A 62 26.16 -6.24 11.52
N ASN A 63 24.93 -5.76 11.31
CA ASN A 63 23.82 -5.90 12.24
C ASN A 63 22.57 -6.48 11.55
N PRO A 64 22.64 -7.69 10.95
CA PRO A 64 21.54 -8.24 10.17
C PRO A 64 20.30 -8.55 11.01
N GLU A 65 20.49 -8.81 12.31
CA GLU A 65 19.39 -9.13 13.24
C GLU A 65 18.80 -7.90 13.93
N ASP A 66 19.41 -6.72 13.80
CA ASP A 66 18.86 -5.49 14.37
C ASP A 66 17.56 -5.09 13.64
N MET A 67 16.52 -4.74 14.41
CA MET A 67 15.21 -4.44 13.85
C MET A 67 15.22 -3.25 12.88
N LYS A 68 16.10 -2.26 13.08
CA LYS A 68 16.24 -1.14 12.13
C LYS A 68 16.77 -1.62 10.78
N THR A 69 17.68 -2.59 10.78
CA THR A 69 18.21 -3.23 9.56
C THR A 69 17.10 -4.03 8.87
N LYS A 70 16.40 -4.89 9.62
CA LYS A 70 15.28 -5.69 9.08
C LYS A 70 14.20 -4.81 8.46
N MET A 71 13.79 -3.76 9.16
CA MET A 71 12.81 -2.80 8.68
C MET A 71 13.29 -2.04 7.45
N GLU A 72 14.51 -1.48 7.45
CA GLU A 72 15.06 -0.73 6.30
C GLU A 72 15.12 -1.58 5.03
N LEU A 73 15.60 -2.82 5.14
CA LEU A 73 15.67 -3.72 3.99
C LEU A 73 14.27 -4.12 3.50
N MET A 74 13.32 -4.32 4.41
CA MET A 74 11.93 -4.65 4.06
C MET A 74 11.27 -3.50 3.29
N ILE A 75 11.37 -2.26 3.79
CA ILE A 75 10.76 -1.10 3.12
C ILE A 75 11.41 -0.78 1.76
N LEU A 76 12.74 -0.93 1.64
CA LEU A 76 13.45 -0.78 0.36
C LEU A 76 12.98 -1.79 -0.69
N ARG A 77 12.79 -3.05 -0.26
CA ARG A 77 12.25 -4.10 -1.12
C ARG A 77 10.81 -3.78 -1.55
N VAL A 78 9.93 -3.46 -0.60
CA VAL A 78 8.52 -3.16 -0.89
C VAL A 78 8.38 -1.95 -1.82
N GLN A 79 9.15 -0.87 -1.62
CA GLN A 79 9.16 0.27 -2.53
C GLN A 79 9.52 -0.16 -3.95
N SER A 80 10.58 -0.95 -4.10
CA SER A 80 11.03 -1.39 -5.41
C SER A 80 10.04 -2.32 -6.10
N GLU A 81 9.53 -3.32 -5.38
CA GLU A 81 8.53 -4.25 -5.89
C GLU A 81 7.24 -3.53 -6.30
N PHE A 82 6.76 -2.60 -5.47
CA PHE A 82 5.52 -1.86 -5.76
C PHE A 82 5.70 -0.91 -6.95
N CYS A 83 6.80 -0.15 -7.00
CA CYS A 83 7.10 0.70 -8.16
C CYS A 83 7.23 -0.13 -9.44
N LYS A 84 7.89 -1.31 -9.40
CA LYS A 84 7.99 -2.20 -10.56
C LYS A 84 6.61 -2.72 -10.99
N ALA A 85 5.75 -3.09 -10.04
CA ALA A 85 4.40 -3.53 -10.35
C ALA A 85 3.58 -2.44 -11.05
N LEU A 86 3.70 -1.18 -10.59
CA LEU A 86 3.04 -0.05 -11.25
C LEU A 86 3.66 0.24 -12.64
N GLU A 87 4.97 0.17 -12.80
CA GLU A 87 5.65 0.39 -14.09
C GLU A 87 5.37 -0.71 -15.13
N ILE A 88 4.87 -1.88 -14.72
CA ILE A 88 4.37 -2.92 -15.62
C ILE A 88 3.02 -2.51 -16.22
N GLU A 89 2.17 -1.86 -15.42
CA GLU A 89 0.87 -1.34 -15.86
C GLU A 89 1.01 -0.01 -16.61
N GLU A 90 2.11 0.73 -16.39
CA GLU A 90 2.37 2.04 -16.98
C GLU A 90 3.49 2.03 -18.03
N GLU A 91 3.07 2.00 -19.30
CA GLU A 91 3.99 2.01 -20.45
C GLU A 91 4.54 3.40 -20.78
N SER A 92 3.85 4.49 -20.40
CA SER A 92 4.16 5.85 -20.87
C SER A 92 4.99 6.71 -19.92
N ALA A 93 5.07 6.35 -18.64
CA ALA A 93 5.83 7.06 -17.63
C ALA A 93 6.66 6.07 -16.77
N LYS A 94 7.69 6.59 -16.10
CA LYS A 94 8.55 5.83 -15.18
C LYS A 94 8.77 6.62 -13.89
N PHE A 95 9.14 5.92 -12.82
CA PHE A 95 9.48 6.59 -11.57
C PHE A 95 10.78 7.38 -11.71
N VAL A 96 10.71 8.66 -11.37
CA VAL A 96 11.88 9.47 -11.03
C VAL A 96 12.24 9.17 -9.58
N VAL A 97 13.50 8.82 -9.36
CA VAL A 97 14.03 8.43 -8.04
C VAL A 97 14.95 9.52 -7.53
N ASP A 98 14.62 10.06 -6.36
CA ASP A 98 15.44 11.03 -5.65
C ASP A 98 15.86 10.45 -4.29
N ARG A 99 17.16 10.26 -4.10
CA ARG A 99 17.75 9.83 -2.83
C ARG A 99 18.38 11.05 -2.16
N TRP A 100 17.89 11.39 -0.97
CA TRP A 100 18.31 12.57 -0.23
C TRP A 100 18.73 12.24 1.19
N GLU A 101 19.51 13.14 1.80
CA GLU A 101 20.02 13.04 3.18
C GLU A 101 19.75 14.35 3.93
N ARG A 102 19.59 14.28 5.25
CA ARG A 102 19.37 15.46 6.12
C ARG A 102 20.63 15.81 6.90
N LYS A 103 20.86 17.10 7.10
CA LYS A 103 21.97 17.61 7.93
C LYS A 103 21.84 17.16 9.39
N GLU A 104 20.62 17.08 9.92
CA GLU A 104 20.37 16.62 11.30
C GLU A 104 20.45 15.09 11.47
N GLY A 105 20.69 14.35 10.39
CA GLY A 105 20.79 12.90 10.37
C GLY A 105 19.61 12.20 9.71
N GLY A 106 19.93 11.10 9.03
CA GLY A 106 18.96 10.33 8.24
C GLY A 106 18.80 10.82 6.80
N GLY A 107 17.73 10.38 6.14
CA GLY A 107 17.50 10.59 4.73
C GLY A 107 16.24 9.90 4.23
N GLY A 108 16.09 9.81 2.92
CA GLY A 108 14.96 9.14 2.30
C GLY A 108 15.17 8.85 0.82
N ILE A 109 14.24 8.07 0.26
CA ILE A 109 14.17 7.78 -1.16
C ILE A 109 12.75 8.11 -1.60
N THR A 110 12.62 9.13 -2.42
CA THR A 110 11.37 9.59 -3.00
C THR A 110 11.26 9.01 -4.41
N CYS A 111 10.25 8.18 -4.67
CA CYS A 111 9.94 7.69 -6.00
C CYS A 111 8.62 8.33 -6.45
N VAL A 112 8.68 9.13 -7.53
CA VAL A 112 7.52 9.83 -8.08
C VAL A 112 7.35 9.49 -9.55
N LEU A 113 6.14 9.07 -9.93
CA LEU A 113 5.68 8.95 -11.31
C LEU A 113 4.51 9.92 -11.49
N GLN A 114 4.52 10.70 -12.57
CA GLN A 114 3.48 11.68 -12.89
C GLN A 114 3.14 11.64 -14.37
N ASP A 115 1.94 12.12 -14.70
CA ASP A 115 1.48 12.35 -16.06
C ASP A 115 1.52 11.07 -16.93
N GLY A 116 1.25 9.92 -16.31
CA GLY A 116 1.10 8.64 -16.98
C GLY A 116 -0.28 8.44 -17.61
N LYS A 117 -0.43 7.38 -18.40
CA LYS A 117 -1.72 6.99 -19.02
C LYS A 117 -2.64 6.25 -18.05
N VAL A 118 -2.05 5.49 -17.13
CA VAL A 118 -2.76 4.70 -16.12
C VAL A 118 -2.72 5.41 -14.78
N PHE A 119 -1.58 5.98 -14.40
CA PHE A 119 -1.42 6.71 -13.14
C PHE A 119 -1.18 8.20 -13.39
N GLU A 120 -2.11 9.04 -12.92
CA GLU A 120 -1.96 10.49 -12.94
C GLU A 120 -0.78 10.89 -12.06
N LYS A 121 -0.73 10.31 -10.85
CA LYS A 121 0.35 10.53 -9.90
C LYS A 121 0.53 9.33 -8.98
N ALA A 122 1.76 8.87 -8.83
CA ALA A 122 2.14 7.81 -7.93
C ALA A 122 3.36 8.23 -7.12
N GLY A 123 3.23 8.28 -5.79
CA GLY A 123 4.33 8.52 -4.87
C GLY A 123 4.57 7.29 -4.00
N VAL A 124 5.82 6.81 -3.95
CA VAL A 124 6.23 5.69 -3.07
C VAL A 124 7.52 6.11 -2.36
N ASN A 125 7.39 6.53 -1.11
CA ASN A 125 8.45 7.24 -0.41
C ASN A 125 8.94 6.45 0.80
N ILE A 126 10.26 6.42 0.99
CA ILE A 126 10.92 5.90 2.18
C ILE A 126 11.52 7.08 2.94
N SER A 127 11.44 7.04 4.26
CA SER A 127 12.17 7.95 5.14
C SER A 127 12.81 7.16 6.29
N ILE A 128 14.06 7.50 6.59
CA ILE A 128 14.88 6.86 7.62
C ILE A 128 15.55 7.99 8.38
N VAL A 129 14.97 8.38 9.51
CA VAL A 129 15.41 9.54 10.29
C VAL A 129 16.07 9.07 11.58
N SER A 130 17.19 9.69 11.93
CA SER A 130 17.90 9.46 13.19
C SER A 130 18.43 10.80 13.72
N GLY A 131 18.34 11.04 15.01
CA GLY A 131 18.86 12.25 15.65
C GLY A 131 18.70 12.16 17.16
N ASN A 132 19.08 13.20 17.90
CA ASN A 132 18.80 13.34 19.33
C ASN A 132 17.49 14.12 19.53
N LEU A 133 16.69 13.77 20.53
CA LEU A 133 15.43 14.45 20.83
C LEU A 133 15.57 15.14 22.19
N PRO A 134 15.12 16.39 22.32
CA PRO A 134 14.86 16.96 23.63
C PRO A 134 13.70 16.18 24.31
N PRO A 135 13.66 16.10 25.65
CA PRO A 135 12.69 15.27 26.38
C PRO A 135 11.21 15.51 26.00
N GLY A 136 10.84 16.73 25.63
CA GLY A 136 9.46 17.07 25.19
C GLY A 136 9.10 16.62 23.77
N ALA A 137 10.08 16.25 22.94
CA ALA A 137 9.87 15.80 21.56
C ALA A 137 9.81 14.27 21.42
N VAL A 138 9.93 13.53 22.53
CA VAL A 138 9.82 12.06 22.56
C VAL A 138 8.44 11.60 22.04
N ALA A 139 7.39 12.39 22.27
CA ALA A 139 6.05 12.17 21.73
C ALA A 139 5.89 12.50 20.23
N GLN A 140 6.88 13.17 19.59
CA GLN A 140 6.81 13.60 18.18
C GLN A 140 7.76 12.81 17.23
N MET A 141 8.47 11.81 17.78
CA MET A 141 8.92 10.57 17.13
C MET A 141 9.98 10.59 15.99
N ARG A 142 10.83 9.55 16.01
CA ARG A 142 11.89 9.22 15.02
C ARG A 142 11.46 8.03 14.16
N SER A 143 11.19 8.23 12.88
CA SER A 143 10.58 7.21 12.01
C SER A 143 11.58 6.54 11.07
N ARG A 144 11.37 5.24 10.87
CA ARG A 144 11.71 4.54 9.64
C ARG A 144 10.43 4.03 9.02
N GLY A 145 10.14 4.36 7.77
CA GLY A 145 8.90 3.89 7.17
C GLY A 145 8.81 4.11 5.67
N ILE A 146 7.87 3.36 5.09
CA ILE A 146 7.38 3.55 3.73
C ILE A 146 5.99 4.16 3.77
N SER A 147 5.72 5.09 2.87
CA SER A 147 4.39 5.64 2.64
C SER A 147 4.16 5.78 1.14
N ALA A 148 2.98 5.38 0.68
CA ALA A 148 2.60 5.54 -0.72
C ALA A 148 1.18 6.06 -0.87
N VAL A 149 0.98 6.84 -1.93
CA VAL A 149 -0.34 7.26 -2.42
C VAL A 149 -0.32 7.17 -3.94
N ILE A 150 -1.27 6.45 -4.51
CA ILE A 150 -1.38 6.21 -5.95
C ILE A 150 -2.74 6.71 -6.44
N HIS A 151 -2.72 7.64 -7.38
CA HIS A 151 -3.89 8.21 -8.05
C HIS A 151 -3.94 7.73 -9.51
N PRO A 152 -4.85 6.79 -9.83
CA PRO A 152 -5.11 6.40 -11.22
C PRO A 152 -5.78 7.52 -12.03
N VAL A 153 -5.58 7.51 -13.34
CA VAL A 153 -6.29 8.39 -14.28
C VAL A 153 -7.74 7.96 -14.44
N ASN A 154 -7.99 6.64 -14.50
CA ASN A 154 -9.33 6.11 -14.69
C ASN A 154 -10.10 6.09 -13.36
N PRO A 155 -11.24 6.79 -13.21
CA PRO A 155 -12.03 6.86 -11.99
C PRO A 155 -12.66 5.51 -11.59
N MET A 156 -12.66 4.51 -12.48
CA MET A 156 -13.06 3.16 -12.11
C MET A 156 -11.97 2.42 -11.34
N VAL A 157 -10.74 2.95 -11.30
CA VAL A 157 -9.65 2.41 -10.49
C VAL A 157 -9.51 3.26 -9.23
N PRO A 158 -9.59 2.66 -8.03
CA PRO A 158 -9.52 3.41 -6.79
C PRO A 158 -8.14 4.00 -6.53
N THR A 159 -8.09 5.11 -5.81
CA THR A 159 -6.86 5.55 -5.14
C THR A 159 -6.51 4.57 -4.02
N ILE A 160 -5.24 4.23 -3.87
CA ILE A 160 -4.73 3.45 -2.72
C ILE A 160 -3.74 4.28 -1.91
N HIS A 161 -3.81 4.13 -0.59
CA HIS A 161 -2.79 4.59 0.34
C HIS A 161 -2.29 3.41 1.17
N PHE A 162 -0.98 3.38 1.46
CA PHE A 162 -0.45 2.54 2.52
C PHE A 162 0.73 3.19 3.22
N ASN A 163 0.93 2.80 4.47
CA ASN A 163 2.04 3.22 5.30
C ASN A 163 2.48 2.06 6.20
N TYR A 164 3.78 1.83 6.33
CA TYR A 164 4.32 0.91 7.34
C TYR A 164 5.59 1.51 7.93
N ARG A 165 5.61 1.65 9.25
CA ARG A 165 6.64 2.40 9.98
C ARG A 165 7.02 1.72 11.29
N TYR A 166 8.26 1.96 11.70
CA TYR A 166 8.87 1.49 12.93
C TYR A 166 9.50 2.67 13.65
N PHE A 167 9.35 2.67 14.97
CA PHE A 167 9.92 3.65 15.87
C PHE A 167 10.71 2.96 16.96
N GLU A 168 11.84 3.55 17.33
CA GLU A 168 12.53 3.21 18.57
C GLU A 168 13.12 4.45 19.24
N VAL A 169 13.02 4.49 20.56
CA VAL A 169 13.60 5.51 21.41
C VAL A 169 14.42 4.79 22.48
N LYS A 170 15.68 5.19 22.60
CA LYS A 170 16.58 4.74 23.65
C LYS A 170 16.68 5.81 24.73
N SER A 171 16.39 5.45 25.98
CA SER A 171 16.51 6.30 27.16
C SER A 171 17.34 5.56 28.21
N GLY A 172 18.62 5.92 28.35
CA GLY A 172 19.56 5.12 29.15
C GLY A 172 19.72 3.73 28.57
N ASP A 173 19.43 2.70 29.38
CA ASP A 173 19.46 1.29 28.97
C ASP A 173 18.10 0.77 28.47
N GLU A 174 17.02 1.55 28.60
CA GLU A 174 15.70 1.17 28.14
C GLU A 174 15.50 1.53 26.66
N VAL A 175 14.84 0.61 25.93
CA VAL A 175 14.45 0.81 24.54
C VAL A 175 12.94 0.62 24.45
N GLN A 176 12.24 1.71 24.12
CA GLN A 176 10.83 1.69 23.74
C GLN A 176 10.74 1.63 22.22
N TRP A 177 9.83 0.82 21.70
CA TRP A 177 9.65 0.63 20.27
C TRP A 177 8.20 0.28 19.96
N TRP A 178 7.77 0.60 18.75
CA TRP A 178 6.45 0.23 18.27
C TRP A 178 6.40 0.32 16.75
N PHE A 179 5.43 -0.38 16.18
CA PHE A 179 5.09 -0.28 14.77
C PHE A 179 3.77 0.46 14.58
N GLY A 180 3.64 1.08 13.42
CA GLY A 180 2.38 1.63 12.96
C GLY A 180 2.23 1.39 11.46
N GLY A 181 1.02 1.42 10.96
CA GLY A 181 0.78 1.25 9.55
C GLY A 181 -0.66 1.03 9.17
N GLY A 182 -0.84 0.66 7.91
CA GLY A 182 -2.14 0.41 7.32
C GLY A 182 -2.10 0.46 5.80
N THR A 183 -3.14 -0.09 5.20
CA THR A 183 -3.44 0.01 3.77
C THR A 183 -4.92 0.32 3.66
N ASP A 184 -5.31 1.31 2.87
CA ASP A 184 -6.70 1.69 2.67
C ASP A 184 -6.99 2.08 1.21
N LEU A 185 -8.27 1.95 0.84
CA LEU A 185 -8.74 2.09 -0.53
C LEU A 185 -9.80 3.18 -0.65
N THR A 186 -9.64 4.06 -1.64
CA THR A 186 -10.49 5.23 -1.90
C THR A 186 -11.03 5.18 -3.35
N PRO A 187 -12.15 4.47 -3.59
CA PRO A 187 -12.80 4.43 -4.90
C PRO A 187 -13.55 5.73 -5.21
N TYR A 188 -13.72 6.03 -6.50
CA TYR A 188 -14.60 7.10 -6.99
C TYR A 188 -15.99 6.57 -7.35
N TYR A 189 -16.05 5.31 -7.79
CA TYR A 189 -17.27 4.54 -7.97
C TYR A 189 -17.13 3.20 -7.26
N LEU A 190 -18.19 2.76 -6.60
CA LEU A 190 -18.14 1.53 -5.82
C LEU A 190 -18.18 0.29 -6.72
N ASN A 191 -17.08 -0.48 -6.74
CA ASN A 191 -17.08 -1.87 -7.15
C ASN A 191 -17.01 -2.76 -5.90
N ARG A 192 -18.09 -3.51 -5.63
CA ARG A 192 -18.18 -4.37 -4.45
C ARG A 192 -17.19 -5.54 -4.51
N ALA A 193 -16.96 -6.13 -5.68
CA ALA A 193 -16.03 -7.25 -5.82
C ALA A 193 -14.59 -6.82 -5.51
N ASP A 194 -14.20 -5.63 -5.97
CA ASP A 194 -12.88 -5.05 -5.66
C ASP A 194 -12.72 -4.77 -4.16
N ALA A 195 -13.74 -4.22 -3.51
CA ALA A 195 -13.72 -3.98 -2.07
C ALA A 195 -13.58 -5.29 -1.28
N VAL A 196 -14.33 -6.34 -1.65
CA VAL A 196 -14.21 -7.68 -1.05
C VAL A 196 -12.82 -8.26 -1.27
N HIS A 197 -12.30 -8.23 -2.50
CA HIS A 197 -10.95 -8.73 -2.82
C HIS A 197 -9.87 -8.03 -2.00
N PHE A 198 -9.93 -6.70 -1.95
CA PHE A 198 -8.99 -5.88 -1.19
C PHE A 198 -9.01 -6.23 0.30
N HIS A 199 -10.20 -6.24 0.91
CA HIS A 199 -10.37 -6.54 2.33
C HIS A 199 -10.00 -7.99 2.66
N LYS A 200 -10.39 -8.97 1.84
CA LYS A 200 -10.03 -10.38 2.02
C LYS A 200 -8.52 -10.58 2.00
N THR A 201 -7.82 -9.94 1.06
CA THR A 201 -6.37 -10.02 0.97
C THR A 201 -5.67 -9.47 2.23
N LEU A 202 -6.20 -8.38 2.81
CA LEU A 202 -5.70 -7.82 4.06
C LEU A 202 -6.03 -8.70 5.27
N LYS A 203 -7.25 -9.28 5.31
CA LYS A 203 -7.65 -10.24 6.35
C LYS A 203 -6.75 -11.48 6.34
N ASP A 204 -6.49 -12.06 5.17
CA ASP A 204 -5.60 -13.21 5.01
C ASP A 204 -4.18 -12.93 5.52
N ALA A 205 -3.71 -11.68 5.43
CA ALA A 205 -2.44 -11.27 6.02
C ALA A 205 -2.52 -11.15 7.55
N CYS A 206 -3.62 -10.60 8.08
CA CYS A 206 -3.86 -10.47 9.52
C CYS A 206 -4.03 -11.83 10.22
N ASP A 207 -4.82 -12.73 9.63
CA ASP A 207 -5.21 -14.02 10.20
C ASP A 207 -4.02 -14.99 10.39
N LYS A 208 -2.89 -14.74 9.73
CA LYS A 208 -1.62 -15.47 9.96
C LYS A 208 -1.02 -15.19 11.34
N HIS A 209 -1.41 -14.10 11.99
CA HIS A 209 -0.84 -13.62 13.24
C HIS A 209 -1.87 -13.68 14.36
N ASP A 210 -3.05 -13.09 14.16
CA ASP A 210 -4.17 -13.13 15.09
C ASP A 210 -5.48 -12.84 14.33
N LYS A 211 -6.51 -13.67 14.52
CA LYS A 211 -7.82 -13.51 13.89
C LYS A 211 -8.55 -12.24 14.33
N ASN A 212 -8.17 -11.66 15.47
CA ASN A 212 -8.74 -10.41 15.97
C ASN A 212 -8.09 -9.17 15.33
N TYR A 213 -6.97 -9.30 14.63
CA TYR A 213 -6.27 -8.16 14.03
C TYR A 213 -7.09 -7.48 12.94
N TYR A 214 -7.62 -8.24 11.98
CA TYR A 214 -8.44 -7.65 10.93
C TYR A 214 -9.67 -6.88 11.46
N PRO A 215 -10.57 -7.48 12.28
CA PRO A 215 -11.74 -6.74 12.76
C PRO A 215 -11.37 -5.50 13.58
N THR A 216 -10.31 -5.57 14.39
CA THR A 216 -9.80 -4.45 15.18
C THR A 216 -9.26 -3.33 14.29
N PHE A 217 -8.33 -3.66 13.38
CA PHE A 217 -7.65 -2.68 12.55
C PHE A 217 -8.51 -2.16 11.41
N LYS A 218 -9.50 -2.93 10.95
CA LYS A 218 -10.52 -2.45 10.01
C LYS A 218 -11.40 -1.40 10.65
N LYS A 219 -11.91 -1.67 11.86
CA LYS A 219 -12.69 -0.68 12.61
C LYS A 219 -11.87 0.58 12.85
N TRP A 220 -10.61 0.44 13.25
CA TRP A 220 -9.73 1.60 13.47
C TRP A 220 -9.51 2.40 12.18
N CYS A 221 -9.40 1.73 11.03
CA CYS A 221 -9.30 2.39 9.72
C CYS A 221 -10.55 3.25 9.41
N ASP A 222 -11.74 2.70 9.65
CA ASP A 222 -13.02 3.41 9.45
C ASP A 222 -13.16 4.64 10.35
N ASP A 223 -12.67 4.54 11.59
CA ASP A 223 -12.72 5.63 12.56
C ASP A 223 -11.67 6.72 12.25
N TYR A 224 -10.46 6.31 11.87
CA TYR A 224 -9.33 7.21 11.62
C TYR A 224 -9.53 8.07 10.36
N PHE A 225 -10.05 7.48 9.28
CA PHE A 225 -10.27 8.19 8.00
C PHE A 225 -11.67 8.78 7.87
N ASN A 226 -12.32 9.10 8.99
CA ASN A 226 -13.57 9.86 9.02
C ASN A 226 -13.31 11.35 8.74
N ILE A 227 -14.17 11.97 7.93
CA ILE A 227 -14.17 13.41 7.64
C ILE A 227 -15.35 14.03 8.44
N PRO A 228 -15.13 14.53 9.66
CA PRO A 228 -16.23 14.77 10.61
C PRO A 228 -17.26 15.79 10.11
N HIS A 229 -16.80 16.84 9.42
CA HIS A 229 -17.67 17.89 8.88
C HIS A 229 -18.52 17.44 7.67
N ARG A 230 -18.22 16.28 7.09
CA ARG A 230 -19.01 15.67 6.00
C ARG A 230 -19.83 14.47 6.47
N GLY A 231 -19.52 13.92 7.65
CA GLY A 231 -20.16 12.70 8.15
C GLY A 231 -19.86 11.47 7.30
N GLU A 232 -18.73 11.46 6.59
CA GLU A 232 -18.36 10.40 5.65
C GLU A 232 -16.88 10.02 5.78
N ARG A 233 -16.52 8.79 5.43
CA ARG A 233 -15.13 8.32 5.42
C ARG A 233 -14.49 8.70 4.09
N ARG A 234 -13.17 8.79 4.09
CA ARG A 234 -12.38 9.05 2.87
C ARG A 234 -12.62 8.00 1.79
N GLY A 235 -12.82 6.75 2.17
CA GLY A 235 -12.93 5.61 1.26
C GLY A 235 -13.61 4.41 1.92
N VAL A 236 -13.40 3.22 1.35
CA VAL A 236 -13.99 1.96 1.84
C VAL A 236 -13.17 1.27 2.94
N GLY A 237 -12.22 2.01 3.52
CA GLY A 237 -11.37 1.55 4.62
C GLY A 237 -10.29 0.57 4.16
N GLY A 238 -9.90 -0.30 5.08
CA GLY A 238 -8.81 -1.27 4.93
C GLY A 238 -8.35 -1.71 6.31
N ILE A 239 -7.05 -1.63 6.60
CA ILE A 239 -6.53 -1.79 7.97
C ILE A 239 -5.75 -0.56 8.40
N PHE A 240 -5.84 -0.20 9.68
CA PHE A 240 -5.03 0.83 10.31
C PHE A 240 -4.65 0.40 11.72
N PHE A 241 -3.40 0.63 12.10
CA PHE A 241 -2.89 0.39 13.43
C PHE A 241 -1.78 1.38 13.77
N ASP A 242 -1.66 1.71 15.04
CA ASP A 242 -0.53 2.43 15.61
C ASP A 242 -0.20 1.85 16.99
N ASP A 243 0.97 2.23 17.52
CA ASP A 243 1.42 1.79 18.85
C ASP A 243 1.44 0.25 19.01
N LEU A 244 1.75 -0.48 17.94
CA LEU A 244 1.86 -1.95 17.97
C LEU A 244 3.22 -2.38 18.55
N ASP A 245 3.23 -2.70 19.84
CA ASP A 245 4.42 -3.08 20.61
C ASP A 245 4.32 -4.45 21.32
N THR A 246 3.24 -5.20 21.08
CA THR A 246 2.98 -6.54 21.64
C THR A 246 2.72 -7.60 20.56
N PRO A 247 3.07 -8.88 20.79
CA PRO A 247 3.64 -9.45 22.01
C PRO A 247 5.17 -9.29 22.13
N ASN A 248 5.86 -9.08 21.01
CA ASN A 248 7.29 -8.76 20.97
C ASN A 248 7.66 -8.21 19.58
N GLN A 249 8.86 -7.63 19.49
CA GLN A 249 9.33 -6.90 18.31
C GLN A 249 9.32 -7.74 17.03
N GLU A 250 9.68 -9.01 17.14
CA GLU A 250 9.83 -9.93 16.03
C GLU A 250 8.47 -10.39 15.50
N ALA A 251 7.52 -10.65 16.40
CA ALA A 251 6.13 -10.95 16.04
C ALA A 251 5.45 -9.74 15.38
N CYS A 252 5.60 -8.53 15.93
CA CYS A 252 5.07 -7.31 15.33
C CYS A 252 5.68 -7.06 13.94
N PHE A 253 6.99 -7.23 13.80
CA PHE A 253 7.67 -7.10 12.51
C PHE A 253 7.18 -8.13 11.48
N ALA A 254 6.95 -9.38 11.91
CA ALA A 254 6.41 -10.41 11.02
C ALA A 254 5.02 -10.03 10.50
N PHE A 255 4.14 -9.52 11.37
CA PHE A 255 2.83 -9.01 11.00
C PHE A 255 2.92 -7.84 10.00
N VAL A 256 3.72 -6.82 10.32
CA VAL A 256 3.93 -5.65 9.45
C VAL A 256 4.47 -6.06 8.08
N LYS A 257 5.41 -7.00 8.04
CA LYS A 257 5.99 -7.54 6.80
C LYS A 257 4.92 -8.24 5.95
N ASP A 258 4.04 -9.04 6.56
CA ASP A 258 2.96 -9.72 5.83
C ASP A 258 1.90 -8.74 5.32
N CYS A 259 1.57 -7.71 6.09
CA CYS A 259 0.69 -6.63 5.63
C CYS A 259 1.31 -5.85 4.45
N ALA A 260 2.60 -5.53 4.52
CA ALA A 260 3.32 -4.88 3.42
C ALA A 260 3.37 -5.77 2.17
N ASN A 261 3.52 -7.09 2.32
CA ASN A 261 3.45 -8.05 1.22
C ASN A 261 2.04 -8.18 0.61
N ALA A 262 0.99 -7.85 1.36
CA ALA A 262 -0.39 -7.90 0.91
C ALA A 262 -0.78 -6.73 -0.01
N VAL A 263 -0.01 -5.62 -0.02
CA VAL A 263 -0.31 -4.42 -0.80
C VAL A 263 -0.46 -4.72 -2.29
N ILE A 264 0.57 -5.31 -2.92
CA ILE A 264 0.55 -5.66 -4.35
C ILE A 264 -0.64 -6.56 -4.72
N PRO A 265 -0.84 -7.73 -4.08
CA PRO A 265 -1.95 -8.62 -4.42
C PRO A 265 -3.32 -8.02 -4.09
N SER A 266 -3.43 -7.09 -3.13
CA SER A 266 -4.70 -6.41 -2.83
C SER A 266 -5.11 -5.38 -3.89
N TYR A 267 -4.16 -4.82 -4.63
CA TYR A 267 -4.38 -3.65 -5.49
C TYR A 267 -4.19 -3.88 -6.99
N ILE A 268 -3.10 -4.54 -7.40
CA ILE A 268 -2.81 -4.74 -8.83
C ILE A 268 -3.87 -5.58 -9.57
N PRO A 269 -4.51 -6.58 -8.93
CA PRO A 269 -5.56 -7.36 -9.58
C PRO A 269 -6.90 -6.63 -9.75
N LEU A 270 -7.13 -5.47 -9.12
CA LEU A 270 -8.44 -4.81 -9.14
C LEU A 270 -8.91 -4.55 -10.56
N GLU A 271 -10.18 -4.86 -10.83
CA GLU A 271 -10.70 -4.87 -12.20
C GLU A 271 -10.93 -3.44 -12.70
N VAL A 272 -10.71 -3.22 -13.99
CA VAL A 272 -11.22 -2.02 -14.67
C VAL A 272 -12.45 -2.48 -15.43
N PRO A 273 -13.67 -2.16 -14.97
CA PRO A 273 -14.87 -2.46 -15.72
C PRO A 273 -14.74 -1.90 -17.14
N ASN A 274 -15.05 -2.72 -18.14
CA ASN A 274 -15.18 -2.26 -19.52
C ASN A 274 -16.50 -1.48 -19.66
N LEU A 275 -16.58 -0.33 -19.02
CA LEU A 275 -17.66 0.61 -19.23
C LEU A 275 -17.29 1.40 -20.47
N ASP A 276 -18.22 1.49 -21.43
CA ASP A 276 -18.15 2.38 -22.59
C ASP A 276 -18.34 3.84 -22.12
N TYR A 277 -17.59 4.21 -21.08
CA TYR A 277 -17.66 5.46 -20.36
C TYR A 277 -16.63 6.39 -20.98
N THR A 278 -17.12 7.33 -21.77
CA THR A 278 -16.28 8.45 -22.20
C THR A 278 -16.03 9.28 -20.95
N LEU A 279 -14.80 9.30 -20.46
CA LEU A 279 -14.43 10.17 -19.36
C LEU A 279 -14.73 11.61 -19.79
N PRO A 280 -15.59 12.36 -19.06
CA PRO A 280 -15.63 13.79 -19.26
C PRO A 280 -14.22 14.34 -18.97
N GLU A 281 -13.81 15.42 -19.67
CA GLU A 281 -12.65 16.19 -19.23
C GLU A 281 -12.95 16.71 -17.82
N LEU A 282 -12.40 16.04 -16.81
CA LEU A 282 -12.55 16.41 -15.42
C LEU A 282 -11.29 17.17 -14.98
N ASP A 283 -11.51 18.25 -14.23
CA ASP A 283 -10.44 18.89 -13.47
C ASP A 283 -9.78 17.89 -12.52
N THR A 284 -8.48 18.07 -12.27
CA THR A 284 -7.69 17.20 -11.36
C THR A 284 -8.25 17.16 -9.94
N LYS A 285 -8.95 18.22 -9.51
CA LYS A 285 -9.83 18.28 -8.32
C LYS A 285 -10.94 19.31 -8.54
N ARG A 286 -12.15 19.03 -8.06
CA ARG A 286 -13.32 19.92 -8.18
C ARG A 286 -14.04 20.06 -6.85
N TRP A 287 -14.46 21.29 -6.54
CA TRP A 287 -15.37 21.60 -5.44
C TRP A 287 -16.58 22.34 -5.99
N GLU A 288 -17.77 21.85 -5.67
CA GLU A 288 -19.03 22.45 -6.07
C GLU A 288 -19.91 22.61 -4.83
N TYR A 289 -20.43 23.83 -4.65
CA TYR A 289 -21.26 24.15 -3.49
C TYR A 289 -22.61 23.45 -3.58
N MET A 290 -23.02 22.79 -2.50
CA MET A 290 -24.30 22.07 -2.38
C MET A 290 -24.55 21.00 -3.47
N HIS A 291 -23.48 20.45 -4.06
CA HIS A 291 -23.61 19.34 -5.00
C HIS A 291 -24.22 18.12 -4.30
N THR A 292 -25.28 17.59 -4.88
CA THR A 292 -25.94 16.35 -4.45
C THR A 292 -26.06 15.43 -5.66
N PRO A 293 -25.50 14.21 -5.62
CA PRO A 293 -25.63 13.28 -6.74
C PRO A 293 -27.09 12.83 -6.88
N ALA A 294 -27.46 12.47 -8.11
CA ALA A 294 -28.79 11.95 -8.39
C ALA A 294 -29.06 10.68 -7.56
N GLU A 295 -30.30 10.51 -7.10
CA GLU A 295 -30.70 9.31 -6.37
C GLU A 295 -30.43 8.04 -7.19
N ASN A 296 -29.95 6.98 -6.53
CA ASN A 296 -29.60 5.68 -7.12
C ASN A 296 -28.47 5.70 -8.17
N SER A 297 -27.80 6.84 -8.38
CA SER A 297 -26.59 6.94 -9.21
C SER A 297 -25.42 6.18 -8.59
N LEU A 298 -24.36 5.93 -9.36
CA LEU A 298 -23.14 5.26 -8.85
C LEU A 298 -22.46 6.09 -7.75
N GLU A 299 -22.48 7.41 -7.88
CA GLU A 299 -21.98 8.38 -6.91
C GLU A 299 -22.78 8.30 -5.59
N SER A 300 -24.12 8.26 -5.67
CA SER A 300 -24.97 8.16 -4.48
C SER A 300 -24.73 6.85 -3.70
N LYS A 301 -24.52 5.74 -4.41
CA LYS A 301 -24.20 4.43 -3.82
C LYS A 301 -22.87 4.43 -3.08
N LEU A 302 -21.86 5.11 -3.62
CA LEU A 302 -20.60 5.28 -2.91
C LEU A 302 -20.81 6.11 -1.64
N LEU A 303 -21.47 7.27 -1.73
CA LEU A 303 -21.70 8.14 -0.56
C LEU A 303 -22.45 7.43 0.58
N GLU A 304 -23.40 6.55 0.27
CA GLU A 304 -24.09 5.75 1.28
C GLU A 304 -23.11 4.91 2.12
N VAL A 305 -22.16 4.24 1.45
CA VAL A 305 -21.13 3.42 2.09
C VAL A 305 -20.11 4.28 2.85
N LEU A 306 -19.74 5.45 2.31
CA LEU A 306 -18.83 6.36 3.01
C LEU A 306 -19.47 6.92 4.29
N ARG A 307 -20.80 7.11 4.32
CA ARG A 307 -21.53 7.52 5.53
C ARG A 307 -21.80 6.37 6.49
N ASN A 308 -21.90 5.14 5.97
CA ASN A 308 -22.20 3.94 6.75
C ASN A 308 -21.25 2.80 6.34
N PRO A 309 -20.06 2.69 6.98
CA PRO A 309 -19.08 1.65 6.68
C PRO A 309 -19.71 0.28 6.78
N MET A 310 -19.50 -0.51 5.75
CA MET A 310 -19.99 -1.89 5.68
C MET A 310 -18.92 -2.85 6.19
N ASP A 311 -19.36 -4.03 6.62
CA ASP A 311 -18.48 -5.18 6.63
C ASP A 311 -18.36 -5.70 5.20
N TRP A 312 -17.13 -5.90 4.74
CA TRP A 312 -16.84 -6.36 3.38
C TRP A 312 -16.62 -7.86 3.31
N ILE A 313 -16.47 -8.52 4.45
CA ILE A 313 -16.21 -9.95 4.53
C ILE A 313 -17.30 -10.55 5.41
N ASN A 314 -18.27 -11.23 4.79
CA ASN A 314 -19.23 -12.02 5.55
C ASN A 314 -18.71 -13.45 5.68
N ASP A 315 -18.76 -14.02 6.88
CA ASP A 315 -18.40 -15.41 7.15
C ASP A 315 -19.25 -16.42 6.33
N SER A 316 -20.38 -16.00 5.77
CA SER A 316 -21.25 -16.84 4.92
C SER A 316 -20.68 -17.15 3.53
N ASP A 317 -19.74 -16.34 3.03
CA ASP A 317 -19.20 -16.50 1.67
C ASP A 317 -18.01 -17.50 1.63
N GLU A 318 -17.50 -17.93 2.79
CA GLU A 318 -16.44 -18.94 2.89
C GLU A 318 -16.94 -20.39 2.68
N ASP A 319 -18.24 -20.64 2.88
CA ASP A 319 -18.85 -21.96 2.75
C ASP A 319 -19.36 -22.28 1.32
N GLU A 320 -19.50 -21.29 0.44
CA GLU A 320 -19.87 -21.52 -0.98
C GLU A 320 -18.68 -21.85 -1.90
N GLN A 321 -17.44 -21.80 -1.39
CA GLN A 321 -16.22 -22.05 -2.18
C GLN A 321 -15.41 -23.30 -1.76
N LYS A 322 -15.95 -24.15 -0.86
CA LYS A 322 -15.38 -25.48 -0.54
C LYS A 322 -16.11 -26.60 -1.25
#